data_AF-A0A840NKJ4-F1
#
_entry.id   AF-A0A840NKJ4-F1
#
_cell.length_a   1.000
_cell.length_b   1.000
_cell.length_c   1.000
_cell.angle_alpha   90.00
_cell.angle_beta   90.00
_cell.angle_gamma   90.00
#
_symmetry.space_group_name_H-M   'P 1'
#
loop_
_entity.id
_entity.type
_entity.pdbx_description
1 polymer ?
#
loop_
_entity_poly.entity_id
_entity_poly.type
_entity_poly.pdbx_seq_one_letter_code
_entity_poly.pdbx_strand_id
1 'polypeptide(L)'
;MNRFAEFLRRQIDIDLELLRWAREDMEAGTTARCGGSVFRGFRECELKTRLLRLHQHCGAGNGPCDELGQTYPPEDERGCTTRALLGLPYSDRPGYRARWRP
;
A
#
# COMPACT_ATOMS: atom_id res chain seq x y z
N MET A 1 -9.91 -11.53 10.20
CA MET A 1 -8.59 -11.35 9.55
C MET A 1 -8.77 -10.50 8.30
N ASN A 2 -8.07 -9.36 8.18
CA ASN A 2 -8.29 -8.39 7.10
C ASN A 2 -7.36 -8.71 5.91
N ARG A 3 -7.82 -9.62 5.05
CA ARG A 3 -7.05 -10.18 3.92
C ARG A 3 -6.48 -9.11 2.99
N PHE A 4 -7.23 -8.04 2.75
CA PHE A 4 -6.76 -6.97 1.87
C PHE A 4 -5.64 -6.15 2.52
N ALA A 5 -5.75 -5.82 3.81
CA ALA A 5 -4.68 -5.14 4.53
C ALA A 5 -3.39 -5.99 4.60
N GLU A 6 -3.53 -7.30 4.79
CA GLU A 6 -2.39 -8.24 4.75
C GLU A 6 -1.74 -8.28 3.36
N PHE A 7 -2.55 -8.32 2.30
CA PHE A 7 -2.05 -8.23 0.93
C PHE A 7 -1.26 -6.94 0.70
N LEU A 8 -1.82 -5.77 1.09
CA LEU A 8 -1.14 -4.49 0.92
C LEU A 8 0.19 -4.41 1.69
N ARG A 9 0.23 -4.90 2.94
CA ARG A 9 1.49 -4.95 3.71
C ARG A 9 2.54 -5.77 3.00
N ARG A 10 2.17 -6.97 2.52
CA ARG A 10 3.09 -7.83 1.78
C ARG A 10 3.63 -7.17 0.51
N GLN A 11 2.81 -6.45 -0.24
CA GLN A 11 3.29 -5.76 -1.45
C GLN A 11 4.24 -4.61 -1.10
N ILE A 12 3.95 -3.85 -0.03
CA ILE A 12 4.85 -2.79 0.44
C ILE A 12 6.20 -3.37 0.89
N ASP A 13 6.20 -4.52 1.58
CA ASP A 13 7.44 -5.20 1.98
C ASP A 13 8.27 -5.65 0.76
N ILE A 14 7.62 -6.16 -0.29
CA ILE A 14 8.28 -6.50 -1.56
C ILE A 14 8.87 -5.25 -2.22
N ASP A 15 8.10 -4.16 -2.31
CA ASP A 15 8.59 -2.90 -2.89
C ASP A 15 9.81 -2.36 -2.12
N LEU A 16 9.79 -2.44 -0.78
CA LEU A 16 10.91 -2.03 0.06
C LEU A 16 12.17 -2.86 -0.20
N GLU A 17 12.04 -4.17 -0.41
CA GLU A 17 13.18 -5.04 -0.69
C GLU A 17 13.77 -4.75 -2.09
N LEU A 18 12.93 -4.55 -3.10
CA LEU A 18 13.38 -4.15 -4.43
C LEU A 18 14.12 -2.80 -4.41
N LEU A 19 13.63 -1.85 -3.61
CA LEU A 19 14.29 -0.55 -3.42
C LEU A 19 15.63 -0.67 -2.68
N ARG A 20 15.77 -1.63 -1.77
CA ARG A 20 17.06 -1.91 -1.11
C ARG A 20 18.09 -2.41 -2.10
N TRP A 21 17.74 -3.42 -2.91
CA TRP A 21 18.64 -3.94 -3.94
C TRP A 21 19.03 -2.85 -4.95
N ALA A 22 18.07 -2.04 -5.39
CA ALA A 22 18.35 -0.91 -6.29
C ALA A 22 19.32 0.12 -5.66
N ARG A 23 19.24 0.35 -4.34
CA ARG A 23 20.17 1.23 -3.63
C ARG A 23 21.57 0.63 -3.55
N GLU A 24 21.67 -0.67 -3.30
CA GLU A 24 22.95 -1.40 -3.25
C GLU A 24 23.64 -1.41 -4.63
N ASP A 25 22.89 -1.67 -5.70
CA ASP A 25 23.39 -1.59 -7.09
C ASP A 25 23.87 -0.19 -7.47
N MET A 26 23.22 0.83 -6.93
CA MET A 26 23.64 2.22 -7.09
C MET A 26 24.95 2.51 -6.33
N GLU A 27 25.06 2.07 -5.08
CA GLU A 27 26.25 2.25 -4.24
C GLU A 27 27.45 1.48 -4.82
N ALA A 28 27.22 0.32 -5.44
CA ALA A 28 28.23 -0.49 -6.13
C ALA A 28 28.67 0.09 -7.49
N GLY A 29 28.03 1.16 -7.97
CA GLY A 29 28.35 1.81 -9.24
C GLY A 29 27.92 1.01 -10.48
N THR A 30 27.13 -0.05 -10.31
CA THR A 30 26.65 -0.94 -11.37
C THR A 30 25.51 -0.33 -12.20
N THR A 31 24.83 0.71 -11.71
CA THR A 31 23.76 1.40 -12.43
C THR A 31 23.87 2.93 -12.35
N ALA A 32 23.99 3.60 -13.50
CA ALA A 32 24.31 5.03 -13.61
C ALA A 32 23.09 5.99 -13.63
N ARG A 33 21.85 5.53 -13.43
CA ARG A 33 20.68 6.41 -13.53
C ARG A 33 19.59 6.02 -12.54
N CYS A 34 19.30 6.95 -11.61
CA CYS A 34 18.05 7.11 -10.85
C CYS A 34 18.13 7.12 -9.31
N GLY A 35 19.12 7.76 -8.69
CA GLY A 35 19.10 8.01 -7.23
C GLY A 35 17.83 8.73 -6.74
N GLY A 36 17.34 9.68 -7.52
CA GLY A 36 16.06 10.35 -7.24
C GLY A 36 14.85 9.42 -7.25
N SER A 37 14.86 8.31 -8.01
CA SER A 37 13.74 7.36 -8.03
C SER A 37 13.74 6.46 -6.79
N VAL A 38 14.92 6.07 -6.29
CA VAL A 38 15.05 5.20 -5.10
C VAL A 38 14.59 5.91 -3.83
N PHE A 39 15.07 7.15 -3.59
CA PHE A 39 14.63 7.92 -2.42
C PHE A 39 13.12 8.22 -2.47
N ARG A 40 12.59 8.54 -3.64
CA ARG A 40 11.15 8.72 -3.85
C ARG A 40 10.39 7.43 -3.53
N GLY A 41 10.87 6.28 -3.99
CA GLY A 41 10.25 4.98 -3.72
C GLY A 41 10.17 4.64 -2.23
N PHE A 42 11.25 4.89 -1.47
CA PHE A 42 11.21 4.67 -0.01
C PHE A 42 10.16 5.56 0.68
N ARG A 43 10.07 6.84 0.27
CA ARG A 43 9.04 7.76 0.79
C ARG A 43 7.62 7.32 0.41
N GLU A 44 7.42 6.80 -0.79
CA GLU A 44 6.13 6.26 -1.19
C GLU A 44 5.74 5.05 -0.34
N CYS A 45 6.66 4.12 -0.07
CA CYS A 45 6.41 2.96 0.79
C CYS A 45 6.07 3.38 2.24
N GLU A 46 6.79 4.37 2.76
CA GLU A 46 6.51 4.96 4.07
C GLU A 46 5.10 5.58 4.11
N LEU A 47 4.73 6.37 3.11
CA LEU A 47 3.40 6.99 3.02
C LEU A 47 2.29 5.95 2.87
N LYS A 48 2.46 4.94 2.02
CA LYS A 48 1.51 3.83 1.86
C LYS A 48 1.29 3.10 3.20
N THR A 49 2.37 2.84 3.95
CA THR A 49 2.29 2.22 5.28
C THR A 49 1.51 3.07 6.28
N ARG A 50 1.80 4.38 6.33
CA ARG A 50 1.10 5.32 7.22
C ARG A 50 -0.39 5.42 6.88
N LEU A 51 -0.74 5.54 5.59
CA LEU A 51 -2.13 5.57 5.13
C LEU A 51 -2.85 4.26 5.47
N LEU A 52 -2.21 3.11 5.25
CA LEU A 52 -2.82 1.82 5.59
C LEU A 52 -3.11 1.71 7.10
N ARG A 53 -2.22 2.21 7.96
CA ARG A 53 -2.43 2.25 9.41
C ARG A 53 -3.55 3.23 9.79
N LEU A 54 -3.57 4.42 9.22
CA LEU A 54 -4.58 5.43 9.51
C LEU A 54 -6.00 4.95 9.15
N HIS A 55 -6.13 4.22 8.04
CA HIS A 55 -7.41 3.72 7.55
C HIS A 55 -7.75 2.30 8.03
N GLN A 56 -7.01 1.74 8.99
CA GLN A 56 -7.19 0.35 9.42
C GLN A 56 -8.54 0.09 10.11
N HIS A 57 -9.16 1.13 10.67
CA HIS A 57 -10.43 1.07 11.40
C HIS A 57 -11.60 1.77 10.68
N CYS A 58 -11.42 2.19 9.42
CA CYS A 58 -12.53 2.75 8.64
C CYS A 58 -13.67 1.72 8.49
N GLY A 59 -14.91 2.16 8.73
CA GLY A 59 -16.10 1.30 8.75
C GLY A 59 -16.39 0.71 10.14
N ALA A 60 -15.55 0.97 11.13
CA ALA A 60 -15.74 0.56 12.52
C ALA A 60 -15.95 1.76 13.47
N GLY A 61 -16.27 2.94 12.92
CA GLY A 61 -16.55 4.16 13.69
C GLY A 61 -15.31 4.84 14.30
N ASN A 62 -14.10 4.46 13.90
CA ASN A 62 -12.84 4.92 14.51
C ASN A 62 -11.76 5.29 13.48
N GLY A 63 -12.10 5.38 12.20
CA GLY A 63 -11.21 5.80 11.11
C GLY A 63 -11.58 7.17 10.55
N PRO A 64 -10.68 7.81 9.79
CA PRO A 64 -10.91 9.14 9.21
C PRO A 64 -12.10 9.18 8.24
N CYS A 65 -12.47 8.04 7.63
CA CYS A 65 -13.65 7.97 6.77
C CYS A 65 -14.97 7.93 7.57
N ASP A 66 -14.93 7.47 8.83
CA ASP A 66 -16.10 7.42 9.69
C ASP A 66 -16.51 8.83 10.15
N GLU A 67 -15.54 9.74 10.36
CA GLU A 67 -15.79 11.17 10.63
C GLU A 67 -16.56 11.86 9.50
N LEU A 68 -16.39 11.38 8.26
CA LEU A 68 -17.12 11.86 7.08
C LEU A 68 -18.48 11.17 6.90
N GLY A 69 -18.92 10.36 7.86
CA GLY A 69 -20.17 9.62 7.81
C GLY A 69 -20.17 8.46 6.81
N GLN A 70 -19.00 8.00 6.33
CA GLN A 70 -18.94 6.84 5.45
C GLN A 70 -18.99 5.56 6.28
N THR A 71 -19.93 4.68 5.94
CA THR A 71 -20.01 3.32 6.50
C THR A 71 -19.72 2.32 5.40
N TYR A 72 -18.93 1.29 5.73
CA TYR A 72 -18.55 0.25 4.80
C TYR A 72 -19.04 -1.10 5.32
N PRO A 73 -19.67 -1.93 4.47
CA PRO A 73 -20.14 -3.23 4.90
C PRO A 73 -18.98 -4.11 5.38
N PRO A 74 -19.12 -4.91 6.44
CA PRO A 74 -18.07 -5.81 6.91
C PRO A 74 -17.68 -6.88 5.86
N GLU A 75 -18.58 -7.22 4.93
CA GLU A 75 -18.30 -8.06 3.77
C GLU A 75 -17.40 -7.38 2.73
N ASP A 76 -17.31 -6.05 2.77
CA ASP A 76 -16.38 -5.30 1.94
C ASP A 76 -14.97 -5.36 2.55
N GLU A 77 -14.23 -6.39 2.14
CA GLU A 77 -12.85 -6.61 2.57
C GLU A 77 -11.91 -5.42 2.27
N ARG A 78 -12.30 -4.49 1.38
CA ARG A 78 -11.54 -3.26 1.10
C ARG A 78 -11.51 -2.34 2.31
N GLY A 79 -12.56 -2.33 3.12
CA GLY A 79 -12.82 -1.27 4.09
C GLY A 79 -13.24 0.00 3.36
N CYS A 80 -12.33 0.96 3.16
CA CYS A 80 -12.64 2.25 2.54
C CYS A 80 -12.02 2.43 1.14
N THR A 81 -12.51 3.42 0.40
CA THR A 81 -12.00 3.80 -0.94
C THR A 81 -10.51 4.13 -0.92
N THR A 82 -9.99 4.79 0.13
CA THR A 82 -8.55 5.08 0.25
C THR A 82 -7.72 3.79 0.25
N ARG A 83 -8.17 2.77 0.98
CA ARG A 83 -7.49 1.47 0.97
C ARG A 83 -7.59 0.79 -0.40
N ALA A 84 -8.73 0.87 -1.07
CA ALA A 84 -8.90 0.32 -2.42
C ALA A 84 -7.94 1.00 -3.42
N LEU A 85 -7.80 2.32 -3.36
CA LEU A 85 -6.87 3.09 -4.20
C LEU A 85 -5.40 2.74 -3.92
N LEU A 86 -5.02 2.49 -2.66
CA LEU A 86 -3.68 1.98 -2.32
C LEU A 86 -3.37 0.63 -2.97
N GLY A 87 -4.40 -0.19 -3.22
CA GLY A 87 -4.26 -1.50 -3.87
C GLY A 87 -4.17 -1.44 -5.39
N LEU A 88 -4.61 -0.35 -6.02
CA LEU A 88 -4.69 -0.26 -7.47
C LEU A 88 -3.35 -0.49 -8.20
N PRO A 89 -2.20 0.03 -7.72
CA PRO A 89 -0.89 -0.27 -8.32
C PRO A 89 -0.47 -1.74 -8.25
N TYR A 90 -1.16 -2.55 -7.45
CA TYR A 90 -0.88 -3.98 -7.27
C TYR A 90 -1.95 -4.87 -7.91
N SER A 91 -2.81 -4.32 -8.77
CA SER A 91 -3.94 -5.05 -9.36
C SER A 91 -3.54 -6.21 -10.28
N ASP A 92 -2.32 -6.20 -10.77
CA ASP A 92 -1.67 -7.23 -11.59
C ASP A 92 -0.90 -8.26 -10.76
N ARG A 93 -0.75 -8.04 -9.44
CA ARG A 93 0.07 -8.89 -8.58
C ARG A 93 -0.66 -10.15 -8.13
N PRO A 94 0.03 -11.31 -8.06
CA PRO A 94 -0.55 -12.54 -7.53
C PRO A 94 -1.17 -12.34 -6.15
N GLY A 95 -2.40 -12.83 -5.99
CA GLY A 95 -3.17 -12.69 -4.75
C GLY A 95 -4.08 -11.48 -4.69
N TYR A 96 -3.98 -10.53 -5.63
CA TYR A 96 -4.98 -9.47 -5.80
C TYR A 96 -6.33 -10.07 -6.19
N ARG A 97 -7.43 -9.60 -5.58
CA ARG A 97 -8.80 -10.05 -5.89
C ARG A 97 -9.56 -8.95 -6.60
N ALA A 98 -10.28 -9.28 -7.68
CA ALA A 98 -11.05 -8.31 -8.46
C ALA A 98 -12.03 -7.47 -7.60
N ARG A 99 -12.62 -8.07 -6.56
CA ARG A 99 -13.50 -7.39 -5.60
C ARG A 99 -12.81 -6.28 -4.78
N TRP A 100 -11.49 -6.20 -4.79
CA TRP A 100 -10.74 -5.15 -4.10
C TRP A 100 -10.55 -3.89 -4.95
N ARG A 101 -10.91 -3.94 -6.23
CA ARG A 101 -10.91 -2.76 -7.11
C ARG A 101 -11.90 -1.71 -6.57
N PRO A 102 -11.59 -0.41 -6.62
CA PRO A 102 -12.50 0.66 -6.19
C PRO A 102 -13.88 0.55 -6.84
#